data_AF-A0A8T6SKB9-F1
#
_entry.id   AF-A0A8T6SKB9-F1
#
_cell.length_a   1.000
_cell.length_b   1.000
_cell.length_c   1.000
_cell.angle_alpha   90.00
_cell.angle_beta   90.00
_cell.angle_gamma   90.00
#
_symmetry.space_group_name_H-M   'P 1'
#
loop_
_entity.id
_entity.type
_entity.pdbx_description
1 polymer ?
#
loop_
_entity_poly.entity_id
_entity_poly.type
_entity_poly.pdbx_seq_one_letter_code
_entity_poly.pdbx_strand_id
1 'polypeptide(L)'
;LGVGPAAFSKIKNLQTVNPPLEIYLDMLDNESPYGFRARVNEHAENWRKFAHELYNLKLDRRVIEELPTSVQSVLFLLKLTGNIHENTVTRKGRLFVHEITKTVVENLPFPLSNPSSIENREKYMEVLRMHR
;
A
#
# COMPACT_ATOMS: atom_id res chain seq x y z
N LEU A 1 2.61 -15.08 -1.99
CA LEU A 1 1.18 -15.41 -1.87
C LEU A 1 0.92 -15.72 -0.41
N GLY A 2 0.01 -14.99 0.22
CA GLY A 2 -0.49 -15.30 1.56
C GLY A 2 -1.64 -16.30 1.48
N VAL A 3 -1.63 -17.30 2.36
CA VAL A 3 -2.67 -18.33 2.48
C VAL A 3 -3.32 -18.18 3.84
N GLY A 4 -4.63 -18.47 3.93
CA GLY A 4 -5.42 -18.30 5.15
C GLY A 4 -6.30 -17.05 5.15
N PRO A 5 -7.21 -16.92 6.12
CA PRO A 5 -8.13 -15.79 6.23
C PRO A 5 -7.37 -14.49 6.47
N ALA A 6 -7.90 -13.38 5.95
CA ALA A 6 -7.29 -12.04 6.00
C ALA A 6 -5.87 -11.93 5.40
N ALA A 7 -5.34 -12.99 4.77
CA ALA A 7 -4.00 -12.96 4.20
C ALA A 7 -3.90 -11.99 3.02
N PHE A 8 -2.89 -11.14 3.04
CA PHE A 8 -2.58 -10.22 1.96
C PHE A 8 -1.66 -10.87 0.92
N SER A 9 -1.92 -10.60 -0.35
CA SER A 9 -1.07 -10.98 -1.48
C SER A 9 -0.89 -9.82 -2.46
N LYS A 10 0.29 -9.75 -3.07
CA LYS A 10 0.59 -8.87 -4.20
C LYS A 10 1.11 -9.71 -5.36
N ILE A 11 0.46 -9.63 -6.52
CA ILE A 11 0.87 -10.28 -7.77
C ILE A 11 0.92 -9.19 -8.84
N LYS A 12 2.13 -8.77 -9.23
CA LYS A 12 2.33 -7.62 -10.14
C LYS A 12 1.58 -6.37 -9.62
N ASN A 13 0.65 -5.84 -10.39
CA ASN A 13 -0.22 -4.70 -10.07
C ASN A 13 -1.52 -5.09 -9.36
N LEU A 14 -1.76 -6.37 -9.09
CA LEU A 14 -2.93 -6.85 -8.37
C LEU A 14 -2.58 -7.03 -6.90
N GLN A 15 -3.39 -6.45 -6.03
CA GLN A 15 -3.39 -6.72 -4.60
C GLN A 15 -4.66 -7.47 -4.26
N THR A 16 -4.51 -8.53 -3.46
CA THR A 16 -5.64 -9.30 -2.95
C THR A 16 -5.56 -9.45 -1.44
N VAL A 17 -6.71 -9.42 -0.78
CA VAL A 17 -6.84 -9.78 0.64
C VAL A 17 -7.88 -10.87 0.75
N ASN A 18 -7.51 -11.99 1.37
CA ASN A 18 -8.46 -13.05 1.64
C ASN A 18 -9.54 -12.55 2.61
N PRO A 19 -10.78 -13.01 2.49
CA PRO A 19 -11.85 -12.57 3.37
C PRO A 19 -11.61 -13.05 4.84
N PRO A 20 -12.41 -12.56 5.81
CA PRO A 20 -12.45 -13.08 7.17
C PRO A 20 -12.74 -14.59 7.23
N LEU A 21 -12.45 -15.23 8.36
CA LEU A 21 -12.46 -16.70 8.51
C LEU A 21 -13.73 -17.39 8.00
N GLU A 22 -14.92 -16.95 8.43
CA GLU A 22 -16.20 -17.55 8.06
C GLU A 22 -16.40 -17.54 6.54
N ILE A 23 -16.19 -16.39 5.92
CA ILE A 23 -16.30 -16.22 4.46
C ILE A 23 -15.18 -16.96 3.73
N TYR A 24 -14.00 -17.08 4.34
CA TYR A 24 -12.86 -17.82 3.77
C TYR A 24 -13.13 -19.33 3.71
N LEU A 25 -13.81 -19.90 4.72
CA LEU A 25 -14.22 -21.30 4.70
C LEU A 25 -15.27 -21.53 3.61
N ASP A 26 -16.30 -20.68 3.53
CA ASP A 26 -17.29 -20.74 2.45
C ASP A 26 -16.68 -20.57 1.06
N MET A 27 -15.63 -19.76 0.94
CA MET A 27 -14.85 -19.58 -0.29
C MET A 27 -14.20 -20.89 -0.75
N LEU A 28 -13.67 -21.67 0.20
CA LEU A 28 -13.03 -22.95 -0.07
C LEU A 28 -14.07 -24.00 -0.45
N ASP A 29 -15.21 -24.02 0.24
CA ASP A 29 -16.27 -25.00 0.02
C ASP A 29 -17.02 -24.77 -1.31
N ASN A 30 -17.12 -23.53 -1.77
CA ASN A 30 -17.88 -23.15 -2.98
C ASN A 30 -17.00 -22.79 -4.19
N GLU A 31 -15.68 -22.97 -4.10
CA GLU A 31 -14.67 -22.62 -5.15
C GLU A 31 -14.78 -21.18 -5.71
N SER A 32 -15.42 -20.25 -4.99
CA SER A 32 -15.71 -18.91 -5.50
C SER A 32 -14.76 -17.88 -4.90
N PRO A 33 -14.04 -17.07 -5.68
CA PRO A 33 -13.06 -16.14 -5.12
C PRO A 33 -13.75 -14.91 -4.50
N TYR A 34 -13.91 -14.92 -3.17
CA TYR A 34 -14.49 -13.82 -2.39
C TYR A 34 -13.44 -12.85 -1.83
N GLY A 35 -12.16 -13.05 -2.14
CA GLY A 35 -11.09 -12.15 -1.74
C GLY A 35 -11.24 -10.75 -2.33
N PHE A 36 -10.97 -9.73 -1.54
CA PHE A 36 -10.84 -8.35 -1.97
C PHE A 36 -9.79 -8.24 -3.08
N ARG A 37 -10.08 -7.50 -4.15
CA ARG A 37 -9.15 -7.24 -5.25
C ARG A 37 -9.04 -5.75 -5.54
N ALA A 38 -7.83 -5.26 -5.60
CA ALA A 38 -7.52 -3.90 -6.02
C ALA A 38 -6.36 -3.89 -7.01
N ARG A 39 -6.52 -3.14 -8.09
CA ARG A 39 -5.39 -2.78 -8.97
C ARG A 39 -4.68 -1.58 -8.41
N VAL A 40 -3.37 -1.72 -8.31
CA VAL A 40 -2.45 -0.65 -7.99
C VAL A 40 -2.03 -0.02 -9.30
N ASN A 41 -2.30 1.28 -9.46
CA ASN A 41 -1.78 2.01 -10.60
C ASN A 41 -0.28 2.31 -10.40
N GLU A 42 0.40 2.65 -11.49
CA GLU A 42 1.84 2.94 -11.46
C GLU A 42 2.21 4.09 -10.52
N HIS A 43 1.34 5.11 -10.44
CA HIS A 43 1.53 6.24 -9.54
C HIS A 43 1.61 5.80 -8.07
N ALA A 44 0.67 4.96 -7.64
CA ALA A 44 0.61 4.36 -6.32
C ALA A 44 1.87 3.52 -6.02
N GLU A 45 2.35 2.77 -7.00
CA GLU A 45 3.56 1.96 -6.84
C GLU A 45 4.82 2.82 -6.66
N ASN A 46 4.94 3.92 -7.39
CA ASN A 46 6.06 4.86 -7.24
C ASN A 46 6.09 5.51 -5.85
N TRP A 47 4.92 5.87 -5.32
CA TRP A 47 4.82 6.35 -3.95
C TRP A 47 5.19 5.28 -2.91
N ARG A 48 4.86 4.00 -3.15
CA ARG A 48 5.31 2.90 -2.27
C ARG A 48 6.81 2.73 -2.27
N LYS A 49 7.45 2.75 -3.44
CA LYS A 49 8.91 2.69 -3.55
C LYS A 49 9.54 3.83 -2.74
N PHE A 50 9.03 5.05 -2.89
CA PHE A 50 9.48 6.20 -2.11
C PHE A 50 9.29 6.02 -0.60
N ALA A 51 8.11 5.57 -0.16
CA ALA A 51 7.82 5.32 1.26
C ALA A 51 8.73 4.24 1.85
N HIS A 52 9.01 3.19 1.08
CA HIS A 52 9.94 2.13 1.48
C HIS A 52 11.36 2.67 1.68
N GLU A 53 11.87 3.46 0.73
CA GLU A 53 13.20 4.09 0.85
C GLU A 53 13.29 5.04 2.04
N LEU A 54 12.23 5.82 2.32
CA LEU A 54 12.18 6.66 3.51
C LEU A 54 12.22 5.85 4.80
N TYR A 55 11.51 4.71 4.85
CA TYR A 55 11.48 3.82 6.02
C TYR A 55 12.83 3.14 6.27
N ASN A 56 13.60 2.87 5.21
CA ASN A 56 14.97 2.35 5.32
C ASN A 56 15.96 3.37 5.92
N LEU A 57 15.53 4.63 6.13
CA LEU A 57 16.31 5.75 6.68
C LEU A 57 17.55 6.16 5.86
N LYS A 58 17.92 5.38 4.86
CA LYS A 58 19.00 5.61 3.92
C LYS A 58 18.45 5.34 2.53
N LEU A 59 18.30 6.41 1.76
CA LEU A 59 17.68 6.35 0.44
C LEU A 59 18.71 5.88 -0.58
N ASP A 60 18.41 4.81 -1.31
CA ASP A 60 19.20 4.41 -2.47
C ASP A 60 19.00 5.40 -3.61
N ARG A 61 20.08 6.09 -3.98
CA ARG A 61 20.07 7.09 -5.05
C ARG A 61 19.57 6.53 -6.37
N ARG A 62 19.86 5.27 -6.69
CA ARG A 62 19.42 4.63 -7.94
C ARG A 62 17.90 4.51 -7.96
N VAL A 63 17.31 4.03 -6.87
CA VAL A 63 15.86 3.90 -6.72
C VAL A 63 15.18 5.26 -6.82
N ILE A 64 15.77 6.30 -6.22
CA ILE A 64 15.24 7.67 -6.26
C ILE A 64 15.27 8.27 -7.67
N GLU A 65 16.34 8.05 -8.42
CA GLU A 65 16.49 8.59 -9.78
C GLU A 65 15.49 7.97 -10.76
N GLU A 66 15.01 6.75 -10.49
CA GLU A 66 13.95 6.09 -11.24
C GLU A 66 12.52 6.59 -10.90
N LEU A 67 12.36 7.37 -9.82
CA LEU A 67 11.03 7.85 -9.41
C LEU A 67 10.55 9.01 -10.30
N PRO A 68 9.23 9.20 -10.47
CA PRO A 68 8.68 10.33 -11.19
C PRO A 68 9.09 11.68 -10.59
N THR A 69 9.18 12.71 -11.44
CA THR A 69 9.58 14.08 -11.05
C THR A 69 8.76 14.65 -9.89
N SER A 70 7.47 14.32 -9.81
CA SER A 70 6.60 14.74 -8.69
C SER A 70 7.08 14.20 -7.33
N VAL A 71 7.51 12.94 -7.29
CA VAL A 71 8.04 12.30 -6.09
C VAL A 71 9.44 12.83 -5.76
N GLN A 72 10.28 13.03 -6.79
CA GLN A 72 11.59 13.67 -6.62
C GLN A 72 11.47 15.10 -6.06
N SER A 73 10.43 15.84 -6.45
CA SER A 73 10.16 17.18 -5.91
C SER A 73 9.85 17.15 -4.41
N VAL A 74 9.10 16.16 -3.95
CA VAL A 74 8.87 15.96 -2.50
C VAL A 74 10.17 15.62 -1.78
N LEU A 75 11.01 14.74 -2.34
CA LEU A 75 12.32 14.46 -1.78
C LEU A 75 13.19 15.72 -1.67
N PHE A 76 13.15 16.58 -2.68
CA PHE A 76 13.86 17.86 -2.67
C PHE A 76 13.38 18.77 -1.54
N LEU A 77 12.07 18.89 -1.34
CA LEU A 77 11.50 19.63 -0.20
C LEU A 77 11.96 19.07 1.16
N LEU A 78 12.05 17.74 1.29
CA LEU A 78 12.57 17.10 2.50
C LEU A 78 14.05 17.39 2.73
N LYS A 79 14.85 17.50 1.66
CA LYS A 79 16.25 17.93 1.75
C LYS A 79 16.36 19.39 2.18
N LEU A 80 15.60 20.29 1.54
CA LEU A 80 15.58 21.73 1.89
C LEU A 80 15.18 21.99 3.34
N THR A 81 14.23 21.22 3.86
CA THR A 81 13.72 21.38 5.23
C THR A 81 14.60 20.69 6.29
N GLY A 82 15.73 20.09 5.89
CA GLY A 82 16.66 19.41 6.78
C GLY A 82 16.16 18.06 7.31
N ASN A 83 15.13 17.49 6.68
CA ASN A 83 14.64 16.15 7.03
C ASN A 83 15.54 15.05 6.44
N ILE A 84 16.26 15.34 5.36
CA ILE A 84 17.19 14.44 4.69
C ILE A 84 18.51 15.17 4.40
N HIS A 85 19.64 14.52 4.68
CA HIS A 85 20.98 15.02 4.38
C HIS A 85 21.79 13.93 3.68
N GLU A 86 22.39 14.22 2.53
CA GLU A 86 23.22 13.27 1.76
C GLU A 86 22.55 11.89 1.51
N ASN A 87 21.21 11.86 1.41
CA ASN A 87 20.38 10.64 1.28
C ASN A 87 20.21 9.82 2.56
N THR A 88 20.48 10.39 3.73
CA THR A 88 20.14 9.81 5.03
C THR A 88 19.06 10.66 5.71
N VAL A 89 18.06 10.01 6.27
CA VAL A 89 17.00 10.65 7.06
C VAL A 89 17.60 11.15 8.36
N THR A 90 17.44 12.45 8.64
CA THR A 90 17.97 13.07 9.87
C THR A 90 17.13 12.68 11.09
N ARG A 91 17.62 12.99 12.29
CA ARG A 91 16.83 12.77 13.53
C ARG A 91 15.48 13.50 13.49
N LYS A 92 15.43 14.70 12.92
CA LYS A 92 14.20 15.46 12.66
C LYS A 92 13.31 14.74 11.66
N GLY A 93 13.91 14.29 10.55
CA GLY A 93 13.21 13.56 9.49
C GLY A 93 12.54 12.28 9.97
N ARG A 94 13.12 11.55 10.93
CA ARG A 94 12.54 10.29 11.46
C ARG A 94 11.13 10.45 12.03
N LEU A 95 10.86 11.57 12.71
CA LEU A 95 9.52 11.86 13.25
C LEU A 95 8.52 12.08 12.11
N PHE A 96 8.98 12.67 11.01
CA PHE A 96 8.15 13.02 9.85
C PHE A 96 8.02 11.86 8.85
N VAL A 97 9.01 10.97 8.76
CA VAL A 97 8.98 9.77 7.91
C VAL A 97 7.80 8.87 8.29
N HIS A 98 7.50 8.71 9.57
CA HIS A 98 6.32 7.95 9.99
C HIS A 98 5.03 8.54 9.41
N GLU A 99 4.81 9.85 9.55
CA GLU A 99 3.61 10.50 9.04
C GLU A 99 3.52 10.50 7.51
N ILE A 100 4.64 10.68 6.79
CA ILE A 100 4.68 10.59 5.33
C ILE A 100 4.39 9.17 4.87
N THR A 101 5.08 8.18 5.44
CA THR A 101 4.92 6.78 5.06
C THR A 101 3.51 6.31 5.38
N LYS A 102 2.95 6.70 6.52
CA LYS A 102 1.56 6.48 6.88
C LYS A 102 0.61 7.14 5.86
N THR A 103 0.76 8.42 5.58
CA THR A 103 -0.08 9.14 4.59
C THR A 103 -0.02 8.49 3.21
N VAL A 104 1.17 8.10 2.75
CA VAL A 104 1.34 7.43 1.47
C VAL A 104 0.69 6.04 1.52
N VAL A 105 1.05 5.21 2.50
CA VAL A 105 0.59 3.81 2.64
C VAL A 105 -0.91 3.70 2.94
N GLU A 106 -1.49 4.66 3.66
CA GLU A 106 -2.92 4.69 4.00
C GLU A 106 -3.79 5.30 2.90
N ASN A 107 -3.24 6.18 2.04
CA ASN A 107 -3.92 6.63 0.81
C ASN A 107 -3.78 5.64 -0.34
N LEU A 108 -2.91 4.65 -0.19
CA LEU A 108 -2.81 3.52 -1.09
C LEU A 108 -3.95 2.54 -0.80
N PRO A 109 -4.39 1.74 -1.79
CA PRO A 109 -5.63 0.97 -1.72
C PRO A 109 -5.46 -0.26 -0.82
N PHE A 110 -5.26 -0.02 0.48
CA PHE A 110 -5.61 -0.94 1.53
C PHE A 110 -6.99 -0.50 2.05
N PRO A 111 -7.90 -1.45 2.33
CA PRO A 111 -9.35 -1.21 2.30
C PRO A 111 -9.89 -0.54 3.58
N LEU A 112 -9.33 0.60 3.96
CA LEU A 112 -9.89 1.48 4.99
C LEU A 112 -10.25 2.86 4.43
N SER A 113 -9.54 3.35 3.41
CA SER A 113 -9.59 4.78 3.06
C SER A 113 -10.33 5.08 1.75
N ASN A 114 -10.25 4.21 0.73
CA ASN A 114 -10.90 4.46 -0.56
C ASN A 114 -11.68 3.25 -1.10
N PRO A 115 -13.00 3.17 -0.83
CA PRO A 115 -13.84 2.09 -1.33
C PRO A 115 -13.97 2.03 -2.87
N SER A 116 -13.59 3.08 -3.61
CA SER A 116 -13.68 3.08 -5.08
C SER A 116 -12.54 2.31 -5.77
N SER A 117 -11.46 1.98 -5.05
CA SER A 117 -10.36 1.18 -5.60
C SER A 117 -10.60 -0.34 -5.55
N ILE A 118 -11.77 -0.76 -5.08
CA ILE A 118 -12.15 -2.16 -4.89
C ILE A 118 -12.92 -2.65 -6.12
N GLU A 119 -12.34 -3.56 -6.90
CA GLU A 119 -12.96 -4.03 -8.15
C GLU A 119 -14.23 -4.86 -7.90
N ASN A 120 -14.25 -5.66 -6.83
CA ASN A 120 -15.34 -6.60 -6.52
C ASN A 120 -16.13 -6.18 -5.27
N ARG A 121 -16.31 -4.88 -5.05
CA ARG A 121 -16.86 -4.34 -3.81
C ARG A 121 -18.25 -4.85 -3.51
N GLU A 122 -19.14 -4.82 -4.50
CA GLU A 122 -20.54 -5.22 -4.32
C GLU A 122 -20.63 -6.69 -3.90
N LYS A 123 -19.99 -7.59 -4.64
CA LYS A 123 -19.90 -9.02 -4.31
C LYS A 123 -19.29 -9.26 -2.92
N TYR A 124 -18.25 -8.52 -2.55
CA TYR A 124 -17.65 -8.61 -1.22
C TYR A 124 -18.61 -8.16 -0.10
N MET A 125 -19.34 -7.07 -0.33
CA MET A 125 -20.32 -6.54 0.64
C MET A 125 -21.56 -7.41 0.76
N GLU A 126 -22.02 -8.04 -0.32
CA GLU A 126 -23.11 -9.02 -0.30
C GLU A 126 -22.75 -10.21 0.58
N VAL A 127 -21.56 -10.77 0.38
CA VAL A 127 -21.08 -11.90 1.18
C VAL A 127 -20.90 -11.51 2.65
N LEU A 128 -20.34 -10.34 2.93
CA LEU A 128 -20.27 -9.82 4.31
C LEU A 128 -21.64 -9.63 4.97
N ARG A 129 -22.71 -9.37 4.21
CA ARG A 129 -24.07 -9.20 4.75
C ARG A 129 -24.77 -10.53 5.00
N MET A 130 -24.44 -11.57 4.24
CA MET A 130 -25.00 -12.91 4.43
C MET A 130 -24.43 -13.59 5.70
N HIS A 131 -23.25 -13.17 6.14
CA HIS A 131 -22.51 -13.73 7.27
C HIS A 131 -22.54 -12.84 8.53
N ARG A 132 -23.38 -11.80 8.57
CA ARG A 132 -23.62 -10.93 9.74
C ARG A 132 -25.01 -11.15 10.30
#